data_AF-A0A7X9XDR9-F1
#
_entry.id   AF-A0A7X9XDR9-F1
#
_cell.length_a   1.000
_cell.length_b   1.000
_cell.length_c   1.000
_cell.angle_alpha   90.00
_cell.angle_beta   90.00
_cell.angle_gamma   90.00
#
_symmetry.space_group_name_H-M   'P 1'
#
loop_
_entity.id
_entity.type
_entity.pdbx_description
1 polymer ?
#
loop_
_entity_poly.entity_id
_entity_poly.type
_entity_poly.pdbx_seq_one_letter_code
_entity_poly.pdbx_strand_id
1 'polypeptide(L)'
;MLDGELMVKGVDFNTGSGLLRTVWLKQSNFTLSTCEYWHDEWKKKANRQPFHLDPYNLKVVLYDIIPLDIIESGDDYNVMTLLRLEHVKVALPVLQDHFPEVEWCLSESHEVYDMDELDALYRQKREEGHEGLVVKDPRGIYKRGKKSGWWKLKPENEADGVVVGLNWGTPGLANEGKVIGFEVLLESGRVVSANNISQALMEEVTSAVLTQELNGDTQAY
;
A
#
# COMPACT_ATOMS: atom_id res chain seq x y z
N MET A 1 19.52 -2.82 -2.63
CA MET A 1 18.15 -2.90 -2.11
C MET A 1 17.25 -3.43 -3.21
N LEU A 2 16.52 -4.51 -2.95
CA LEU A 2 15.49 -5.03 -3.85
C LEU A 2 14.18 -4.25 -3.62
N ASP A 3 13.49 -3.87 -4.69
CA ASP A 3 12.21 -3.17 -4.62
C ASP A 3 11.14 -3.96 -5.39
N GLY A 4 10.02 -4.23 -4.72
CA GLY A 4 9.03 -5.19 -5.17
C GLY A 4 7.85 -5.32 -4.23
N GLU A 5 6.85 -6.07 -4.68
CA GLU A 5 5.68 -6.44 -3.88
C GLU A 5 5.90 -7.80 -3.21
N LEU A 6 5.57 -7.89 -1.93
CA LEU A 6 5.58 -9.14 -1.17
C LEU A 6 4.16 -9.71 -1.12
N MET A 7 4.02 -10.97 -1.49
CA MET A 7 2.75 -11.70 -1.53
C MET A 7 2.86 -13.00 -0.74
N VAL A 8 1.76 -13.42 -0.12
CA VAL A 8 1.67 -14.72 0.56
C VAL A 8 0.86 -15.67 -0.30
N LYS A 9 1.41 -16.85 -0.56
CA LYS A 9 0.79 -17.86 -1.41
C LYS A 9 -0.42 -18.50 -0.72
N GLY A 10 -1.42 -18.88 -1.51
CA GLY A 10 -2.62 -19.59 -1.04
C GLY A 10 -3.64 -18.74 -0.28
N VAL A 11 -3.47 -17.42 -0.22
CA VAL A 11 -4.42 -16.49 0.42
C VAL A 11 -4.68 -15.27 -0.49
N ASP A 12 -5.78 -14.57 -0.25
CA ASP A 12 -6.07 -13.31 -0.94
C ASP A 12 -5.10 -12.19 -0.50
N PHE A 13 -5.06 -11.11 -1.29
CA PHE A 13 -4.15 -9.99 -1.07
C PHE A 13 -4.29 -9.36 0.33
N ASN A 14 -5.52 -9.17 0.83
CA ASN A 14 -5.74 -8.50 2.12
C ASN A 14 -5.30 -9.40 3.29
N THR A 15 -5.63 -10.69 3.21
CA THR A 15 -5.17 -11.68 4.19
C THR A 15 -3.65 -11.80 4.19
N GLY A 16 -3.01 -11.91 3.02
CA GLY A 16 -1.56 -11.96 2.88
C GLY A 16 -0.87 -10.71 3.43
N SER A 17 -1.39 -9.53 3.10
CA SER A 17 -0.93 -8.24 3.63
C SER A 17 -1.03 -8.18 5.17
N GLY A 18 -2.12 -8.72 5.74
CA GLY A 18 -2.28 -8.85 7.19
C GLY A 18 -1.26 -9.79 7.83
N LEU A 19 -0.94 -10.91 7.18
CA LEU A 19 0.06 -11.87 7.64
C LEU A 19 1.46 -11.27 7.67
N LEU A 20 1.86 -10.53 6.63
CA LEU A 20 3.17 -9.86 6.56
C LEU A 20 3.39 -8.84 7.69
N ARG A 21 2.32 -8.26 8.23
CA ARG A 21 2.36 -7.35 9.40
C ARG A 21 2.18 -8.05 10.74
N THR A 22 1.86 -9.34 10.75
CA THR A 22 1.53 -10.05 11.98
C THR A 22 2.79 -10.37 12.77
N VAL A 23 2.81 -9.94 14.03
CA VAL A 23 3.94 -10.18 14.95
C VAL A 23 3.76 -11.47 15.76
N TRP A 24 2.51 -11.84 16.06
CA TRP A 24 2.21 -12.93 17.00
C TRP A 24 1.53 -14.11 16.32
N LEU A 25 1.97 -15.30 16.69
CA LEU A 25 1.40 -16.57 16.25
C LEU A 25 -0.02 -16.74 16.78
N LYS A 26 -0.90 -17.27 15.94
CA LYS A 26 -2.32 -17.50 16.19
C LYS A 26 -2.72 -18.84 15.57
N GLN A 27 -3.83 -19.39 16.04
CA GLN A 27 -4.37 -20.62 15.46
C GLN A 27 -4.63 -20.51 13.95
N SER A 28 -5.05 -19.33 13.48
CA SER A 28 -5.40 -19.08 12.08
C SER A 28 -4.19 -18.90 11.15
N ASN A 29 -2.99 -18.63 11.66
CA ASN A 29 -1.79 -18.41 10.84
C ASN A 29 -0.69 -19.45 11.07
N PHE A 30 -0.89 -20.37 12.02
CA PHE A 30 0.10 -21.38 12.39
C PHE A 30 0.62 -22.19 11.20
N THR A 31 -0.28 -22.58 10.29
CA THR A 31 0.04 -23.40 9.11
C THR A 31 0.93 -22.69 8.09
N LEU A 32 1.07 -21.37 8.19
CA LEU A 32 1.91 -20.55 7.31
C LEU A 32 3.23 -20.14 7.99
N SER A 33 3.49 -20.62 9.21
CA SER A 33 4.66 -20.26 10.00
C SER A 33 5.71 -21.36 9.96
N THR A 34 6.98 -21.01 10.16
CA THR A 34 8.07 -22.00 10.38
C THR A 34 8.02 -22.69 11.74
N CYS A 35 6.99 -22.45 12.56
CA CYS A 35 6.91 -22.95 13.93
C CYS A 35 6.36 -24.38 13.96
N GLU A 36 7.11 -25.31 14.56
CA GLU A 36 6.80 -26.74 14.50
C GLU A 36 5.84 -27.24 15.59
N TYR A 37 5.62 -26.48 16.67
CA TYR A 37 4.90 -26.99 17.84
C TYR A 37 3.50 -26.42 17.94
N TRP A 38 2.51 -27.21 18.32
CA TRP A 38 1.21 -26.70 18.73
C TRP A 38 1.01 -27.03 20.20
N HIS A 39 0.85 -26.02 21.05
CA HIS A 39 0.39 -26.23 22.42
C HIS A 39 -0.54 -25.12 22.89
N ASP A 40 -1.57 -25.49 23.65
CA ASP A 40 -2.65 -24.58 24.08
C ASP A 40 -2.17 -23.40 24.93
N GLU A 41 -0.94 -23.45 25.45
CA GLU A 41 -0.42 -22.39 26.29
C GLU A 41 -0.18 -21.07 25.53
N TRP A 42 0.04 -21.08 24.21
CA TRP A 42 0.23 -19.84 23.42
C TRP A 42 -0.97 -18.91 23.42
N LYS A 43 -2.15 -19.45 23.74
CA LYS A 43 -3.38 -18.67 23.91
C LYS A 43 -3.27 -17.71 25.10
N LYS A 44 -2.39 -17.99 26.07
CA LYS A 44 -2.11 -17.10 27.21
C LYS A 44 -1.21 -15.97 26.73
N LYS A 45 -1.57 -14.71 27.06
CA LYS A 45 -0.80 -13.51 26.69
C LYS A 45 0.68 -13.59 27.12
N ALA A 46 0.97 -14.24 28.24
CA ALA A 46 2.33 -14.43 28.76
C ALA A 46 3.20 -15.36 27.89
N ASN A 47 2.58 -16.23 27.08
CA ASN A 47 3.25 -17.28 26.30
C ASN A 47 3.10 -17.07 24.80
N ARG A 48 2.83 -15.83 24.36
CA ARG A 48 2.74 -15.49 22.94
C ARG A 48 4.07 -15.79 22.26
N GLN A 49 4.00 -16.50 21.14
CA GLN A 49 5.16 -16.74 20.31
C GLN A 49 5.20 -15.79 19.12
N PRO A 50 6.39 -15.34 18.70
CA PRO A 50 6.56 -14.63 17.44
C PRO A 50 6.05 -15.45 16.26
N PHE A 51 5.36 -14.79 15.34
CA PHE A 51 5.02 -15.37 14.04
C PHE A 51 6.18 -15.14 13.08
N HIS A 52 6.60 -16.20 12.40
CA HIS A 52 7.60 -16.14 11.33
C HIS A 52 7.01 -16.80 10.10
N LEU A 53 6.65 -15.99 9.10
CA LEU A 53 6.14 -16.50 7.83
C LEU A 53 7.18 -17.46 7.24
N ASP A 54 6.72 -18.67 6.90
CA ASP A 54 7.55 -19.64 6.19
C ASP A 54 7.94 -19.06 4.82
N PRO A 55 9.25 -18.95 4.50
CA PRO A 55 9.71 -18.50 3.20
C PRO A 55 9.08 -19.26 2.02
N TYR A 56 8.75 -20.55 2.20
CA TYR A 56 8.06 -21.35 1.19
C TYR A 56 6.64 -20.87 0.88
N ASN A 57 6.06 -20.00 1.70
CA ASN A 57 4.79 -19.33 1.46
C ASN A 57 4.97 -17.90 0.93
N LEU A 58 6.20 -17.40 0.81
CA LEU A 58 6.50 -16.07 0.31
C LEU A 58 6.70 -16.08 -1.21
N LYS A 59 6.08 -15.10 -1.86
CA LYS A 59 6.33 -14.72 -3.25
C LYS A 59 6.77 -13.27 -3.28
N VAL A 60 7.84 -12.97 -4.01
CA VAL A 60 8.35 -11.61 -4.18
C VAL A 60 8.33 -11.25 -5.66
N VAL A 61 7.59 -10.20 -6.01
CA VAL A 61 7.46 -9.69 -7.38
C VAL A 61 8.31 -8.42 -7.52
N LEU A 62 9.49 -8.56 -8.11
CA LEU A 62 10.47 -7.48 -8.22
C LEU A 62 10.20 -6.59 -9.44
N TYR A 63 10.30 -5.28 -9.24
CA TYR A 63 10.18 -4.28 -10.31
C TYR A 63 11.31 -3.25 -10.34
N ASP A 64 12.19 -3.23 -9.33
CA ASP A 64 13.39 -2.38 -9.32
C ASP A 64 14.51 -2.98 -8.44
N ILE A 65 15.74 -2.52 -8.67
CA ILE A 65 16.91 -2.82 -7.83
C ILE A 65 17.82 -1.60 -7.77
N ILE A 66 18.10 -1.14 -6.55
CA ILE A 66 18.84 0.11 -6.30
C ILE A 66 20.11 -0.21 -5.52
N PRO A 67 21.28 0.34 -5.90
CA PRO A 67 22.51 0.23 -5.12
C PRO A 67 22.33 0.73 -3.68
N LEU A 68 22.96 0.04 -2.72
CA LEU A 68 22.75 0.32 -1.29
C LEU A 68 23.29 1.70 -0.89
N ASP A 69 24.41 2.12 -1.45
CA ASP A 69 25.03 3.45 -1.25
C ASP A 69 24.11 4.60 -1.69
N ILE A 70 23.33 4.41 -2.76
CA ILE A 70 22.32 5.40 -3.18
C ILE A 70 21.13 5.42 -2.21
N ILE A 71 20.76 4.26 -1.66
CA ILE A 71 19.71 4.19 -0.64
C ILE A 71 20.14 4.87 0.67
N GLU A 72 21.40 4.71 1.06
CA GLU A 72 21.95 5.30 2.27
C GLU A 72 22.17 6.82 2.15
N SER A 73 22.66 7.29 1.00
CA SER A 73 22.89 8.72 0.74
C SER A 73 21.61 9.55 0.66
N GLY A 74 20.50 8.93 0.21
CA GLY A 74 19.25 9.66 -0.01
C GLY A 74 19.05 10.15 -1.45
N ASP A 75 20.04 9.92 -2.31
CA ASP A 75 20.08 10.45 -3.67
C ASP A 75 19.12 9.73 -4.62
N ASP A 76 18.86 10.39 -5.75
CA ASP A 76 18.21 9.76 -6.90
C ASP A 76 19.20 8.83 -7.62
N TYR A 77 18.71 7.73 -8.17
CA TYR A 77 19.54 6.80 -8.92
C TYR A 77 19.39 7.06 -10.42
N ASN A 78 20.44 7.66 -11.01
CA ASN A 78 20.48 8.14 -12.40
C ASN A 78 20.64 7.01 -13.42
N VAL A 79 19.74 6.03 -13.37
CA VAL A 79 19.59 4.93 -14.32
C VAL A 79 18.13 4.89 -14.74
N MET A 80 17.86 4.78 -16.03
CA MET A 80 16.49 4.83 -16.57
C MET A 80 15.68 3.56 -16.24
N THR A 81 14.36 3.67 -16.15
CA THR A 81 13.45 2.57 -15.78
C THR A 81 13.68 1.33 -16.65
N LEU A 82 13.83 1.48 -17.97
CA LEU A 82 14.09 0.34 -18.86
C LEU A 82 15.34 -0.45 -18.48
N LEU A 83 16.42 0.24 -18.07
CA LEU A 83 17.70 -0.38 -17.75
C LEU A 83 17.66 -1.01 -16.35
N ARG A 84 16.94 -0.40 -15.40
CA ARG A 84 16.78 -0.99 -14.07
C ARG A 84 15.97 -2.28 -14.11
N LEU A 85 15.01 -2.42 -15.04
CA LEU A 85 14.31 -3.69 -15.26
C LEU A 85 15.27 -4.79 -15.71
N GLU A 86 16.23 -4.48 -16.59
CA GLU A 86 17.28 -5.43 -16.97
C GLU A 86 18.17 -5.82 -15.78
N HIS A 87 18.49 -4.88 -14.89
CA HIS A 87 19.22 -5.21 -13.66
C HIS A 87 18.47 -6.24 -12.79
N VAL A 88 17.13 -6.13 -12.69
CA VAL A 88 16.31 -7.12 -11.97
C VAL A 88 16.37 -8.48 -12.68
N LYS A 89 16.26 -8.51 -14.03
CA LYS A 89 16.37 -9.75 -14.81
C LYS A 89 17.71 -10.47 -14.58
N VAL A 90 18.79 -9.72 -14.46
CA VAL A 90 20.13 -10.28 -14.18
C VAL A 90 20.25 -10.78 -12.73
N ALA A 91 19.64 -10.09 -11.76
CA ALA A 91 19.67 -10.48 -10.37
C ALA A 91 18.77 -11.71 -10.07
N LEU A 92 17.71 -11.92 -10.85
CA LEU A 92 16.69 -12.91 -10.56
C LEU A 92 17.22 -14.36 -10.49
N PRO A 93 18.06 -14.85 -11.44
CA PRO A 93 18.63 -16.20 -11.33
C PRO A 93 19.52 -16.39 -10.10
N VAL A 94 20.25 -15.34 -9.70
CA VAL A 94 21.12 -15.37 -8.50
C VAL A 94 20.26 -15.52 -7.24
N LEU A 95 19.13 -14.81 -7.16
CA LEU A 95 18.19 -14.93 -6.04
C LEU A 95 17.54 -16.31 -6.00
N GLN A 96 17.14 -16.84 -7.16
CA GLN A 96 16.52 -18.17 -7.26
C GLN A 96 17.49 -19.30 -6.90
N ASP A 97 18.77 -19.17 -7.23
CA ASP A 97 19.79 -20.17 -6.90
C ASP A 97 20.15 -20.15 -5.40
N HIS A 98 20.34 -18.95 -4.83
CA HIS A 98 20.78 -18.82 -3.43
C HIS A 98 19.65 -18.85 -2.40
N PHE A 99 18.42 -18.50 -2.78
CA PHE A 99 17.24 -18.45 -1.91
C PHE A 99 16.04 -19.16 -2.56
N PRO A 100 16.15 -20.47 -2.84
CA PRO A 100 15.13 -21.23 -3.56
C PRO A 100 13.82 -21.41 -2.77
N GLU A 101 13.86 -21.18 -1.45
CA GLU A 101 12.67 -21.25 -0.60
C GLU A 101 11.66 -20.13 -0.90
N VAL A 102 12.11 -18.99 -1.45
CA VAL A 102 11.23 -17.87 -1.84
C VAL A 102 10.88 -17.96 -3.32
N GLU A 103 9.61 -17.73 -3.67
CA GLU A 103 9.21 -17.60 -5.07
C GLU A 103 9.56 -16.20 -5.59
N TRP A 104 10.71 -16.09 -6.26
CA TRP A 104 11.15 -14.85 -6.90
C TRP A 104 10.58 -14.71 -8.31
N CYS A 105 9.90 -13.61 -8.58
CA CYS A 105 9.29 -13.29 -9.87
C CYS A 105 9.71 -11.91 -10.36
N LEU A 106 9.83 -11.75 -11.67
CA LEU A 106 9.83 -10.44 -12.31
C LEU A 106 8.40 -9.91 -12.38
N SER A 107 8.21 -8.61 -12.12
CA SER A 107 6.93 -7.94 -12.36
C SER A 107 6.59 -7.94 -13.84
N GLU A 108 5.38 -8.38 -14.17
CA GLU A 108 4.84 -8.32 -15.53
C GLU A 108 4.87 -6.86 -16.02
N SER A 109 5.52 -6.64 -17.17
CA SER A 109 5.71 -5.32 -17.75
C SER A 109 5.41 -5.38 -19.25
N HIS A 110 4.72 -4.36 -19.75
CA HIS A 110 4.36 -4.23 -21.16
C HIS A 110 4.83 -2.87 -21.67
N GLU A 111 5.45 -2.85 -22.84
CA GLU A 111 5.72 -1.62 -23.57
C GLU A 111 4.50 -1.33 -24.45
N VAL A 112 3.93 -0.14 -24.28
CA VAL A 112 2.80 0.36 -25.07
C VAL A 112 3.28 1.59 -25.85
N TYR A 113 2.81 1.73 -27.09
CA TYR A 113 3.30 2.73 -28.02
C TYR A 113 2.35 3.92 -28.20
N ASP A 114 1.11 3.78 -27.74
CA ASP A 114 0.11 4.83 -27.72
C ASP A 114 -0.89 4.69 -26.55
N MET A 115 -1.83 5.63 -26.47
CA MET A 115 -2.83 5.69 -25.40
C MET A 115 -3.95 4.66 -25.56
N ASP A 116 -4.23 4.21 -26.78
CA ASP A 116 -5.27 3.21 -27.06
C ASP A 116 -4.79 1.82 -26.61
N GLU A 117 -3.52 1.49 -26.87
CA GLU A 117 -2.86 0.28 -26.34
C GLU A 117 -2.81 0.29 -24.81
N LEU A 118 -2.50 1.44 -24.20
CA LEU A 118 -2.49 1.58 -22.75
C LEU A 118 -3.89 1.35 -22.14
N ASP A 119 -4.92 1.94 -22.73
CA ASP A 119 -6.31 1.77 -22.27
C ASP A 119 -6.79 0.33 -22.48
N ALA A 120 -6.46 -0.29 -23.61
CA ALA A 120 -6.77 -1.70 -23.86
C ALA A 120 -6.12 -2.63 -22.83
N LEU A 121 -4.82 -2.43 -22.55
CA LEU A 121 -4.09 -3.18 -21.53
C LEU A 121 -4.70 -2.95 -20.14
N TYR A 122 -5.06 -1.71 -19.80
CA TYR A 122 -5.70 -1.38 -18.54
C TYR A 122 -7.03 -2.13 -18.37
N ARG A 123 -7.91 -2.09 -19.38
CA ARG A 123 -9.21 -2.80 -19.36
C ARG A 123 -9.01 -4.30 -19.22
N GLN A 124 -8.08 -4.88 -19.98
CA GLN A 124 -7.73 -6.30 -19.88
C GLN A 124 -7.31 -6.66 -18.45
N LYS A 125 -6.38 -5.92 -17.84
CA LYS A 125 -5.93 -6.21 -16.46
C LYS A 125 -7.04 -6.01 -15.42
N ARG A 126 -7.96 -5.07 -15.65
CA ARG A 126 -9.15 -4.90 -14.81
C ARG A 126 -10.09 -6.11 -14.91
N GLU A 127 -10.31 -6.66 -16.10
CA GLU A 127 -11.11 -7.87 -16.32
C GLU A 127 -10.46 -9.12 -15.69
N GLU A 128 -9.12 -9.18 -15.67
CA GLU A 128 -8.34 -10.19 -14.93
C GLU A 128 -8.40 -10.01 -13.40
N GLY A 129 -9.08 -8.97 -12.90
CA GLY A 129 -9.29 -8.71 -11.47
C GLY A 129 -8.19 -7.91 -10.78
N HIS A 130 -7.24 -7.33 -11.52
CA HIS A 130 -6.21 -6.45 -10.95
C HIS A 130 -6.79 -5.08 -10.56
N GLU A 131 -6.15 -4.39 -9.59
CA GLU A 131 -6.56 -3.04 -9.15
C GLU A 131 -6.40 -2.02 -10.29
N GLY A 132 -5.35 -2.14 -11.08
CA GLY A 132 -5.00 -1.25 -12.18
C GLY A 132 -3.56 -1.48 -12.62
N LEU A 133 -2.96 -0.47 -13.25
CA LEU A 133 -1.59 -0.47 -13.73
C LEU A 133 -0.73 0.54 -12.97
N VAL A 134 0.58 0.32 -12.97
CA VAL A 134 1.58 1.37 -12.70
C VAL A 134 2.25 1.71 -14.02
N VAL A 135 1.91 2.88 -14.56
CA VAL A 135 2.50 3.40 -15.80
C VAL A 135 3.82 4.07 -15.46
N LYS A 136 4.91 3.66 -16.10
CA LYS A 136 6.26 4.18 -15.83
C LYS A 136 6.82 4.83 -17.08
N ASP A 137 7.39 6.03 -16.94
CA ASP A 137 8.23 6.62 -17.97
C ASP A 137 9.46 5.71 -18.19
N PRO A 138 9.62 5.12 -19.40
CA PRO A 138 10.74 4.22 -19.67
C PRO A 138 12.09 4.93 -19.50
N ARG A 139 12.17 6.23 -19.80
CA ARG A 139 13.38 7.06 -19.69
C ARG A 139 13.52 7.73 -18.32
N GLY A 140 12.53 7.57 -17.45
CA GLY A 140 12.53 8.12 -16.10
C GLY A 140 13.60 7.49 -15.22
N ILE A 141 14.32 8.30 -14.45
CA ILE A 141 15.24 7.83 -13.42
C ILE A 141 14.48 7.40 -12.15
N TYR A 142 15.13 6.64 -11.28
CA TYR A 142 14.57 6.35 -9.96
C TYR A 142 14.64 7.63 -9.12
N LYS A 143 13.51 8.02 -8.55
CA LYS A 143 13.41 9.20 -7.69
C LYS A 143 12.91 8.80 -6.32
N ARG A 144 13.48 9.41 -5.28
CA ARG A 144 13.02 9.13 -3.91
C ARG A 144 11.67 9.77 -3.61
N GLY A 145 10.75 8.96 -3.07
CA GLY A 145 9.44 9.40 -2.60
C GLY A 145 8.39 9.54 -3.71
N LYS A 146 7.28 10.25 -3.40
CA LYS A 146 6.17 10.45 -4.34
C LYS A 146 6.52 11.53 -5.36
N LYS A 147 6.99 11.12 -6.55
CA LYS A 147 7.43 12.00 -7.63
C LYS A 147 6.82 11.60 -8.97
N SER A 148 6.79 12.54 -9.90
CA SER A 148 6.34 12.27 -11.28
C SER A 148 7.33 11.37 -12.03
N GLY A 149 6.78 10.51 -12.88
CA GLY A 149 7.48 9.48 -13.66
C GLY A 149 6.82 8.12 -13.53
N TRP A 150 6.19 7.83 -12.38
CA TRP A 150 5.39 6.62 -12.15
C TRP A 150 3.97 7.05 -11.76
N TRP A 151 2.97 6.60 -12.54
CA TRP A 151 1.57 6.95 -12.36
C TRP A 151 0.74 5.72 -12.06
N LYS A 152 -0.17 5.83 -11.09
CA LYS A 152 -1.16 4.79 -10.82
C LYS A 152 -2.32 5.01 -11.76
N LEU A 153 -2.54 4.08 -12.68
CA LEU A 153 -3.73 4.05 -13.52
C LEU A 153 -4.70 3.04 -12.94
N LYS A 154 -5.61 3.53 -12.10
CA LYS A 154 -6.64 2.75 -11.44
C LYS A 154 -7.92 3.57 -11.36
N PRO A 155 -9.10 2.94 -11.19
CA PRO A 155 -10.31 3.71 -11.00
C PRO A 155 -10.17 4.63 -9.79
N GLU A 156 -10.48 5.91 -9.98
CA GLU A 156 -10.83 6.78 -8.87
C GLU A 156 -12.27 6.43 -8.49
N ASN A 157 -12.43 5.59 -7.46
CA ASN A 157 -13.75 5.22 -7.00
C ASN A 157 -14.32 6.36 -6.17
N GLU A 158 -15.30 7.06 -6.75
CA GLU A 158 -16.21 7.90 -5.99
C GLU A 158 -17.23 7.02 -5.26
N ALA A 159 -17.61 7.42 -4.04
CA ALA A 159 -18.59 6.71 -3.25
C ALA A 159 -19.46 7.71 -2.51
N ASP A 160 -20.77 7.45 -2.51
CA ASP A 160 -21.74 8.25 -1.78
C ASP A 160 -21.88 7.76 -0.33
N GLY A 161 -22.18 8.71 0.56
CA GLY A 161 -22.44 8.43 1.96
C GLY A 161 -22.90 9.67 2.72
N VAL A 162 -23.28 9.45 3.97
CA VAL A 162 -23.75 10.51 4.87
C VAL A 162 -22.62 10.87 5.82
N VAL A 163 -22.33 12.17 5.97
CA VAL A 163 -21.40 12.64 7.00
C VAL A 163 -22.00 12.37 8.38
N VAL A 164 -21.26 11.65 9.22
CA VAL A 164 -21.65 11.22 10.58
C VAL A 164 -20.61 11.64 11.64
N GLY A 165 -19.63 12.45 11.26
CA GLY A 165 -18.62 12.95 12.17
C GLY A 165 -17.55 13.79 11.48
N LEU A 166 -16.73 14.46 12.29
CA LEU A 166 -15.64 15.33 11.85
C LEU A 166 -14.29 14.76 12.24
N ASN A 167 -13.33 14.84 11.32
CA ASN A 167 -11.94 14.47 11.59
C ASN A 167 -11.10 15.71 11.84
N TRP A 168 -10.52 15.80 13.02
CA TRP A 168 -9.66 16.90 13.42
C TRP A 168 -8.18 16.59 13.17
N GLY A 169 -7.42 17.63 12.83
CA GLY A 169 -5.98 17.52 12.64
C GLY A 169 -5.28 17.05 13.90
N THR A 170 -4.29 16.19 13.72
CA THR A 170 -3.53 15.59 14.82
C THR A 170 -2.77 16.66 15.61
N PRO A 171 -2.87 16.66 16.95
CA PRO A 171 -2.10 17.57 17.80
C PRO A 171 -0.59 17.49 17.54
N GLY A 172 0.07 18.64 17.47
CA GLY A 172 1.50 18.77 17.19
C GLY A 172 1.88 18.71 15.70
N LEU A 173 0.92 18.60 14.78
CA LEU A 173 1.16 18.67 13.33
C LEU A 173 0.57 19.94 12.71
N ALA A 174 0.88 20.18 11.43
CA ALA A 174 0.60 21.44 10.74
C ALA A 174 -0.88 21.87 10.68
N ASN A 175 -1.82 20.95 10.86
CA ASN A 175 -3.26 21.21 10.79
C ASN A 175 -3.96 21.03 12.16
N GLU A 176 -3.22 21.05 13.27
CA GLU A 176 -3.80 20.99 14.62
C GLU A 176 -4.92 22.03 14.80
N GLY A 177 -6.04 21.61 15.38
CA GLY A 177 -7.19 22.48 15.63
C GLY A 177 -8.01 22.84 14.38
N LYS A 178 -7.75 22.20 13.23
CA LYS A 178 -8.59 22.33 12.02
C LYS A 178 -9.31 21.01 11.72
N VAL A 179 -10.51 21.09 11.15
CA VAL A 179 -11.20 19.96 10.54
C VAL A 179 -10.50 19.60 9.22
N ILE A 180 -9.99 18.38 9.10
CA ILE A 180 -9.22 17.86 7.95
C ILE A 180 -9.99 16.89 7.05
N GLY A 181 -11.24 16.60 7.42
CA GLY A 181 -12.11 15.67 6.72
C GLY A 181 -13.33 15.27 7.54
N PHE A 182 -14.01 14.23 7.07
CA PHE A 182 -15.29 13.77 7.61
C PHE A 182 -15.27 12.26 7.86
N GLU A 183 -15.98 11.82 8.89
CA GLU A 183 -16.42 10.42 8.98
C GLU A 183 -17.69 10.27 8.16
N VAL A 184 -17.67 9.38 7.17
CA VAL A 184 -18.76 9.20 6.21
C VAL A 184 -19.29 7.77 6.32
N LEU A 185 -20.57 7.63 6.64
CA LEU A 185 -21.29 6.36 6.58
C LEU A 185 -21.70 6.09 5.13
N LEU A 186 -21.02 5.13 4.51
CA LEU A 186 -21.34 4.68 3.16
C LEU A 186 -22.60 3.82 3.15
N GLU A 187 -23.23 3.66 1.99
CA GLU A 187 -24.40 2.78 1.80
C GLU A 187 -24.13 1.32 2.22
N SER A 188 -22.87 0.89 2.17
CA SER A 188 -22.42 -0.43 2.65
C SER A 188 -22.53 -0.62 4.17
N GLY A 189 -22.89 0.42 4.93
CA GLY A 189 -22.93 0.42 6.39
C GLY A 189 -21.56 0.60 7.05
N ARG A 190 -20.50 0.84 6.27
CA ARG A 190 -19.15 1.13 6.77
C ARG A 190 -18.96 2.64 6.94
N VAL A 191 -18.37 3.02 8.06
CA VAL A 191 -17.88 4.38 8.28
C VAL A 191 -16.44 4.46 7.77
N VAL A 192 -16.15 5.48 6.96
CA VAL A 192 -14.83 5.74 6.40
C VAL A 192 -14.39 7.18 6.64
N SER A 193 -13.10 7.39 6.86
CA SER A 193 -12.51 8.72 7.01
C SER A 193 -12.21 9.35 5.64
N ALA A 194 -13.09 10.24 5.17
CA ALA A 194 -12.90 11.03 3.96
C ALA A 194 -12.02 12.26 4.25
N ASN A 195 -10.70 12.03 4.30
CA ASN A 195 -9.69 13.05 4.59
C ASN A 195 -8.99 13.55 3.30
N ASN A 196 -8.19 14.63 3.41
CA ASN A 196 -7.50 15.34 2.31
C ASN A 196 -8.36 16.34 1.54
N ILE A 197 -9.23 17.06 2.25
CA ILE A 197 -9.91 18.23 1.69
C ILE A 197 -8.94 19.41 1.49
N SER A 198 -9.33 20.38 0.66
CA SER A 198 -8.50 21.57 0.39
C SER A 198 -8.33 22.42 1.65
N GLN A 199 -7.23 23.18 1.76
CA GLN A 199 -6.99 24.10 2.89
C GLN A 199 -8.13 25.13 3.05
N ALA A 200 -8.67 25.63 1.93
CA ALA A 200 -9.82 26.53 1.95
C ALA A 200 -11.05 25.85 2.57
N LEU A 201 -11.32 24.58 2.24
CA LEU A 201 -12.45 23.84 2.81
C LEU A 201 -12.22 23.51 4.29
N MET A 202 -10.97 23.21 4.70
CA MET A 202 -10.65 23.03 6.12
C MET A 202 -11.01 24.29 6.92
N GLU A 203 -10.64 25.47 6.41
CA GLU A 203 -10.90 26.75 7.08
C GLU A 203 -12.39 27.10 7.12
N GLU A 204 -13.10 26.91 6.00
CA GLU A 204 -14.55 27.09 5.91
C GLU A 204 -15.29 26.24 6.94
N VAL A 205 -15.01 24.93 6.96
CA VAL A 205 -15.70 23.98 7.84
C VAL A 205 -15.33 24.22 9.30
N THR A 206 -14.05 24.45 9.61
CA THR A 206 -13.63 24.77 10.99
C THR A 206 -14.31 26.02 11.50
N SER A 207 -14.43 27.07 10.66
CA SER A 207 -15.10 28.32 11.03
C SER A 207 -16.59 28.11 11.27
N ALA A 208 -17.25 27.31 10.43
CA ALA A 208 -18.66 26.97 10.58
C ALA A 208 -18.92 26.22 11.90
N VAL A 209 -18.08 25.23 12.22
CA VAL A 209 -18.18 24.45 13.47
C VAL A 209 -18.03 25.34 14.69
N LEU A 210 -16.98 26.17 14.74
CA LEU A 210 -16.74 27.09 15.86
C LEU A 210 -17.88 28.11 16.01
N THR A 211 -18.43 28.59 14.90
CA THR A 211 -19.58 29.52 14.93
C THR A 211 -20.83 28.85 15.47
N GLN A 212 -21.07 27.60 15.09
CA GLN A 212 -22.23 26.82 15.56
C GLN A 212 -22.12 26.50 17.05
N GLU A 213 -20.93 26.13 17.54
CA GLU A 213 -20.65 25.94 18.96
C GLU A 213 -20.89 27.21 19.77
N LEU A 214 -20.46 28.37 19.26
CA LEU A 214 -20.69 29.68 19.87
C LEU A 214 -22.18 30.04 19.96
N ASN A 215 -22.99 29.57 19.00
CA ASN A 215 -24.43 29.80 18.97
C ASN A 215 -25.23 28.83 19.86
N GLY A 216 -24.57 27.85 20.50
CA GLY A 216 -25.18 26.92 21.44
C GLY A 216 -25.86 25.69 20.83
N ASP A 217 -25.76 25.51 19.51
CA ASP A 217 -26.29 24.34 18.80
C ASP A 217 -25.27 23.20 18.86
N THR A 218 -25.40 22.33 19.86
CA THR A 218 -24.50 21.17 20.06
C THR A 218 -24.95 19.88 19.36
N GLN A 219 -25.95 19.95 18.46
CA GLN A 219 -26.66 18.77 17.95
C GLN A 219 -26.32 18.30 16.53
N ALA A 220 -25.23 18.75 15.90
CA ALA A 220 -25.10 18.57 14.46
C ALA A 220 -23.80 17.94 13.96
N TYR A 221 -23.29 16.86 14.56
CA TYR A 221 -22.39 15.93 13.86
C TYR A 221 -22.59 14.50 14.36
#